data_AF-A0A1H0HMP9-F1
#
_entry.id   AF-A0A1H0HMP9-F1
#
_cell.length_a   1.000
_cell.length_b   1.000
_cell.length_c   1.000
_cell.angle_alpha   90.00
_cell.angle_beta   90.00
_cell.angle_gamma   90.00
#
_symmetry.space_group_name_H-M   'P 1'
#
loop_
_entity.id
_entity.type
_entity.pdbx_description
1 polymer ?
#
loop_
_entity_poly.entity_id
_entity_poly.type
_entity_poly.pdbx_seq_one_letter_code
_entity_poly.pdbx_strand_id
1 'polypeptide(L)'
;MMSTKQRRVAAGMTVGLLSTFALVPQAAASTIDGLWETDGYGTVIKIANGEATPYETTRISCVAGKPVSRSTDPTGVARFGSFTFRARGNTAIQHIDGSVDDRRLRRLEALPPDCAAPGGAGPLRTFDVFWTTYAENYPFFALKGIDWTAVRDRYRHWCART
;
A
#
# COMPACT_ATOMS: atom_id res chain seq x y z
N MET A 1 -78.17 -53.76 -15.84
CA MET A 1 -77.27 -54.66 -15.10
C MET A 1 -75.94 -53.93 -14.96
N MET A 2 -75.55 -53.57 -13.72
CA MET A 2 -74.23 -53.16 -13.18
C MET A 2 -73.28 -52.33 -14.07
N SER A 3 -72.51 -51.33 -13.63
CA SER A 3 -72.22 -50.61 -12.38
C SER A 3 -70.96 -49.76 -12.71
N THR A 4 -70.63 -48.77 -11.86
CA THR A 4 -69.23 -48.29 -11.59
C THR A 4 -68.72 -47.19 -12.54
N LYS A 5 -68.14 -46.05 -12.15
CA LYS A 5 -67.87 -45.33 -10.88
C LYS A 5 -67.55 -43.87 -11.29
N GLN A 6 -68.06 -42.88 -10.55
CA GLN A 6 -67.51 -41.52 -10.60
C GLN A 6 -66.16 -41.47 -9.87
N ARG A 7 -65.17 -40.79 -10.47
CA ARG A 7 -63.94 -40.35 -9.78
C ARG A 7 -63.89 -38.83 -9.81
N ARG A 8 -64.01 -38.22 -8.64
CA ARG A 8 -63.69 -36.82 -8.37
C ARG A 8 -62.17 -36.67 -8.40
N VAL A 9 -61.64 -35.66 -9.10
CA VAL A 9 -60.25 -35.23 -8.96
C VAL A 9 -60.27 -33.80 -8.42
N ALA A 10 -59.58 -33.63 -7.29
CA ALA A 10 -59.50 -32.43 -6.50
C ALA A 10 -58.65 -31.34 -7.20
N ALA A 11 -59.12 -30.10 -7.12
CA ALA A 11 -58.35 -28.92 -7.52
C ALA A 11 -57.33 -28.59 -6.41
N GLY A 12 -56.04 -28.68 -6.73
CA GLY A 12 -54.95 -28.21 -5.88
C GLY A 12 -54.56 -26.78 -6.25
N MET A 13 -54.83 -25.81 -5.39
CA MET A 13 -54.24 -24.47 -5.44
C MET A 13 -52.82 -24.53 -4.85
N THR A 14 -51.79 -24.34 -5.66
CA THR A 14 -50.42 -24.08 -5.18
C THR A 14 -50.14 -22.58 -5.22
N VAL A 15 -50.10 -21.96 -4.05
CA VAL A 15 -49.57 -20.60 -3.85
C VAL A 15 -48.04 -20.69 -3.85
N GLY A 16 -47.39 -20.21 -4.91
CA GLY A 16 -45.93 -20.13 -5.00
C GLY A 16 -45.42 -18.92 -4.23
N LEU A 17 -44.63 -19.14 -3.17
CA LEU A 17 -43.87 -18.08 -2.49
C LEU A 17 -42.78 -17.55 -3.43
N LEU A 18 -42.88 -16.28 -3.80
CA LEU A 18 -41.82 -15.52 -4.47
C LEU A 18 -40.75 -15.15 -3.43
N SER A 19 -39.71 -15.98 -3.32
CA SER A 19 -38.52 -15.64 -2.54
C SER A 19 -37.72 -14.56 -3.28
N THR A 20 -37.81 -13.31 -2.83
CA THR A 20 -36.91 -12.23 -3.24
C THR A 20 -35.52 -12.52 -2.67
N PHE A 21 -34.59 -12.95 -3.52
CA PHE A 21 -33.17 -12.96 -3.20
C PHE A 21 -32.70 -11.50 -3.08
N ALA A 22 -32.54 -11.01 -1.84
CA ALA A 22 -31.82 -9.77 -1.61
C ALA A 22 -30.35 -9.97 -1.98
N LEU A 23 -29.86 -9.25 -3.00
CA LEU A 23 -28.43 -9.14 -3.26
C LEU A 23 -27.79 -8.40 -2.08
N VAL A 24 -27.16 -9.13 -1.17
CA VAL A 24 -26.22 -8.56 -0.23
C VAL A 24 -25.01 -8.10 -1.05
N PRO A 25 -24.64 -6.80 -1.06
CA PRO A 25 -23.45 -6.37 -1.76
C PRO A 25 -22.26 -7.07 -1.11
N GLN A 26 -21.60 -7.96 -1.87
CA GLN A 26 -20.33 -8.53 -1.49
C GLN A 26 -19.38 -7.35 -1.32
N ALA A 27 -19.00 -7.02 -0.08
CA ALA A 27 -17.90 -6.09 0.14
C ALA A 27 -16.71 -6.64 -0.63
N ALA A 28 -16.34 -6.00 -1.75
CA ALA A 28 -15.22 -6.41 -2.54
C ALA A 28 -14.05 -6.55 -1.56
N ALA A 29 -13.47 -7.76 -1.46
CA ALA A 29 -12.27 -7.96 -0.68
C ALA A 29 -11.28 -6.91 -1.18
N SER A 30 -11.01 -5.88 -0.37
CA SER A 30 -10.18 -4.77 -0.84
C SER A 30 -8.80 -5.36 -1.06
N THR A 31 -8.40 -5.44 -2.32
CA THR A 31 -7.09 -5.96 -2.66
C THR A 31 -6.07 -4.98 -2.10
N ILE A 32 -5.02 -5.55 -1.51
CA ILE A 32 -3.86 -4.77 -1.06
C ILE A 32 -3.04 -4.27 -2.25
N ASP A 33 -3.25 -4.84 -3.44
CA ASP A 33 -2.60 -4.43 -4.67
C ASP A 33 -2.91 -2.96 -4.97
N GLY A 34 -1.87 -2.23 -5.39
CA GLY A 34 -1.92 -0.80 -5.66
C GLY A 34 -0.69 -0.06 -5.19
N LEU A 35 -0.78 1.27 -5.25
CA LEU A 35 0.26 2.20 -4.82
C LEU A 35 -0.19 2.85 -3.53
N TRP A 36 0.69 2.88 -2.53
CA TRP A 36 0.37 3.34 -1.19
C TRP A 36 1.45 4.29 -0.68
N GLU A 37 1.08 5.54 -0.40
CA GLU A 37 1.98 6.52 0.17
C GLU A 37 1.84 6.53 1.69
N THR A 38 2.97 6.45 2.38
CA THR A 38 3.05 6.63 3.84
C THR A 38 2.82 8.07 4.24
N ASP A 39 2.08 8.28 5.33
CA ASP A 39 1.93 9.60 5.93
C ASP A 39 3.19 9.96 6.73
N GLY A 40 3.96 10.94 6.26
CA GLY A 40 5.11 11.52 6.98
C GLY A 40 6.42 10.74 6.94
N TYR A 41 6.53 9.65 6.17
CA TYR A 41 7.74 8.81 6.10
C TYR A 41 8.43 8.81 4.73
N GLY A 42 8.00 9.65 3.78
CA GLY A 42 8.65 9.80 2.48
C GLY A 42 8.77 8.49 1.69
N THR A 43 7.80 7.60 1.82
CA THR A 43 7.84 6.27 1.18
C THR A 43 6.53 5.99 0.43
N VAL A 44 6.65 5.50 -0.81
CA VAL A 44 5.57 4.87 -1.57
C VAL A 44 5.82 3.37 -1.66
N ILE A 45 4.79 2.54 -1.45
CA ILE A 45 4.86 1.09 -1.57
C ILE A 45 3.97 0.66 -2.73
N LYS A 46 4.57 0.02 -3.74
CA LYS A 46 3.83 -0.68 -4.80
C LYS A 46 3.62 -2.12 -4.37
N ILE A 47 2.38 -2.54 -4.27
CA ILE A 47 2.02 -3.94 -4.06
C ILE A 47 1.38 -4.47 -5.34
N ALA A 48 1.95 -5.52 -5.92
CA ALA A 48 1.40 -6.19 -7.09
C ALA A 48 1.90 -7.62 -7.15
N ASN A 49 1.03 -8.56 -7.55
CA ASN A 49 1.40 -9.96 -7.77
C ASN A 49 2.08 -10.63 -6.57
N GLY A 50 1.68 -10.24 -5.35
CA GLY A 50 2.28 -10.77 -4.13
C GLY A 50 3.68 -10.23 -3.82
N GLU A 51 4.14 -9.17 -4.48
CA GLU A 51 5.38 -8.46 -4.13
C GLU A 51 5.08 -7.05 -3.64
N ALA A 52 5.85 -6.59 -2.65
CA ALA A 52 5.88 -5.21 -2.21
C ALA A 52 7.23 -4.58 -2.59
N THR A 53 7.20 -3.53 -3.41
CA THR A 53 8.37 -2.71 -3.76
C THR A 53 8.27 -1.35 -3.07
N PRO A 54 9.16 -1.04 -2.12
CA PRO A 54 9.23 0.28 -1.53
C PRO A 54 9.97 1.25 -2.47
N TYR A 55 9.55 2.50 -2.45
CA TYR A 55 10.17 3.63 -3.14
C TYR A 55 10.38 4.73 -2.12
N GLU A 56 11.63 5.09 -1.84
CA GLU A 56 11.98 6.24 -1.03
C GLU A 56 11.88 7.50 -1.89
N THR A 57 11.01 8.41 -1.49
CA THR A 57 10.67 9.62 -2.25
C THR A 57 11.14 10.86 -1.51
N THR A 58 11.81 11.75 -2.22
CA THR A 58 12.09 13.12 -1.79
C THR A 58 11.55 14.09 -2.84
N ARG A 59 11.61 15.39 -2.58
CA ARG A 59 11.31 16.40 -3.60
C ARG A 59 12.22 16.34 -4.84
N ILE A 60 13.38 15.69 -4.75
CA ILE A 60 14.34 15.64 -5.85
C ILE A 60 14.58 14.23 -6.40
N SER A 61 14.03 13.18 -5.80
CA SER A 61 14.37 11.80 -6.17
C SER A 61 13.29 10.80 -5.81
N CYS A 62 13.26 9.70 -6.55
CA CYS A 62 12.58 8.48 -6.15
C CYS A 62 13.52 7.29 -6.34
N VAL A 63 13.82 6.58 -5.25
CA VAL A 63 14.77 5.46 -5.24
C VAL A 63 14.00 4.19 -4.90
N ALA A 64 13.97 3.24 -5.84
CA ALA A 64 13.35 1.94 -5.61
C ALA A 64 14.23 1.07 -4.71
N GLY A 65 13.63 0.49 -3.68
CA GLY A 65 14.23 -0.58 -2.89
C GLY A 65 14.02 -1.95 -3.55
N LYS A 66 14.56 -2.99 -2.89
CA LYS A 66 14.36 -4.37 -3.33
C LYS A 66 12.91 -4.80 -3.10
N PRO A 67 12.26 -5.47 -4.07
CA PRO A 67 10.98 -6.11 -3.85
C PRO A 67 11.07 -7.16 -2.74
N VAL A 68 9.99 -7.29 -1.97
CA VAL A 68 9.82 -8.29 -0.92
C VAL A 68 8.59 -9.11 -1.24
N SER A 69 8.73 -10.42 -1.35
CA SER A 69 7.62 -11.32 -1.63
C SER A 69 6.74 -11.51 -0.39
N ARG A 70 5.44 -11.70 -0.63
CA ARG A 70 4.46 -12.02 0.40
C ARG A 70 4.74 -13.41 0.96
N SER A 71 4.81 -13.53 2.28
CA SER A 71 4.86 -14.83 2.93
C SER A 71 3.45 -15.35 3.20
N THR A 72 3.31 -16.67 3.27
CA THR A 72 2.13 -17.31 3.84
C THR A 72 2.09 -17.01 5.34
N ASP A 73 0.97 -16.49 5.82
CA ASP A 73 0.76 -16.15 7.22
C ASP A 73 -0.51 -16.86 7.72
N PRO A 74 -0.45 -17.63 8.83
CA PRO A 74 -1.60 -18.37 9.36
C PRO A 74 -2.78 -17.48 9.75
N THR A 75 -2.54 -16.20 10.04
CA THR A 75 -3.57 -15.22 10.42
C THR A 75 -4.28 -14.62 9.20
N GLY A 76 -3.82 -14.93 7.98
CA GLY A 76 -4.34 -14.38 6.73
C GLY A 76 -3.92 -12.92 6.47
N VAL A 77 -3.17 -12.30 7.38
CA VAL A 77 -2.62 -10.96 7.21
C VAL A 77 -1.57 -10.96 6.10
N ALA A 78 -1.52 -9.90 5.29
CA ALA A 78 -0.48 -9.79 4.28
C ALA A 78 0.85 -9.45 4.95
N ARG A 79 1.80 -10.37 4.90
CA ARG A 79 3.13 -10.21 5.48
C ARG A 79 4.20 -10.17 4.40
N PHE A 80 5.12 -9.22 4.53
CA PHE A 80 6.23 -8.97 3.61
C PHE A 80 7.50 -8.74 4.43
N GLY A 81 8.39 -9.74 4.49
CA GLY A 81 9.63 -9.64 5.26
C GLY A 81 9.37 -9.26 6.71
N SER A 82 9.74 -8.04 7.10
CA SER A 82 9.63 -7.48 8.45
C SER A 82 8.41 -6.58 8.68
N PHE A 83 7.40 -6.61 7.82
CA PHE A 83 6.17 -5.84 8.04
C PHE A 83 4.90 -6.59 7.65
N THR A 84 3.78 -6.17 8.26
CA THR A 84 2.43 -6.57 7.85
C THR A 84 1.69 -5.40 7.23
N PHE A 85 0.71 -5.71 6.37
CA PHE A 85 -0.04 -4.73 5.60
C PHE A 85 -1.53 -5.04 5.61
N ARG A 86 -2.36 -4.04 5.92
CA ARG A 86 -3.82 -4.15 5.92
C ARG A 86 -4.41 -2.96 5.18
N ALA A 87 -5.17 -3.21 4.12
CA ALA A 87 -5.87 -2.18 3.35
C ALA A 87 -7.36 -2.19 3.62
N ARG A 88 -7.98 -1.00 3.61
CA ARG A 88 -9.43 -0.79 3.58
C ARG A 88 -9.75 0.40 2.69
N GLY A 89 -10.30 0.12 1.51
CA GLY A 89 -10.59 1.14 0.49
C GLY A 89 -9.33 1.88 0.06
N ASN A 90 -9.28 3.20 0.33
CA ASN A 90 -8.18 4.09 -0.01
C ASN A 90 -7.20 4.35 1.15
N THR A 91 -7.35 3.62 2.25
CA THR A 91 -6.46 3.71 3.41
C THR A 91 -5.81 2.37 3.68
N ALA A 92 -4.60 2.39 4.24
CA ALA A 92 -3.92 1.19 4.70
C ALA A 92 -3.11 1.46 5.97
N ILE A 93 -2.77 0.37 6.64
CA ILE A 93 -1.93 0.33 7.83
C ILE A 93 -0.78 -0.63 7.55
N GLN A 94 0.43 -0.15 7.82
CA GLN A 94 1.66 -0.94 7.82
C GLN A 94 2.19 -1.01 9.24
N HIS A 95 2.34 -2.23 9.76
CA HIS A 95 3.04 -2.48 11.01
C HIS A 95 4.43 -3.04 10.69
N ILE A 96 5.49 -2.36 11.14
CA ILE A 96 6.87 -2.86 11.03
C ILE A 96 7.22 -3.57 12.33
N ASP A 97 7.84 -4.75 12.23
CA ASP A 97 8.24 -5.53 13.40
C ASP A 97 9.08 -4.70 14.38
N GLY A 98 8.69 -4.70 15.65
CA GLY A 98 9.37 -3.93 16.70
C GLY A 98 9.09 -2.42 16.69
N SER A 99 8.27 -1.92 15.76
CA SER A 99 7.79 -0.54 15.79
C SER A 99 6.81 -0.34 16.95
N VAL A 100 6.92 0.80 17.63
CA VAL A 100 5.99 1.19 18.70
C VAL A 100 4.64 1.69 18.18
N ASP A 101 4.56 2.02 16.89
CA ASP A 101 3.34 2.50 16.24
C ASP A 101 3.25 2.04 14.79
N ASP A 102 2.04 2.09 14.27
CA ASP A 102 1.68 1.77 12.91
C ASP A 102 1.88 2.96 11.96
N ARG A 103 2.33 2.68 10.73
CA ARG A 103 2.34 3.69 9.67
C ARG A 103 1.00 3.68 8.96
N ARG A 104 0.41 4.87 8.81
CA ARG A 104 -0.80 5.07 8.01
C ARG A 104 -0.40 5.33 6.57
N LEU A 105 -1.19 4.82 5.63
CA LEU A 105 -0.99 5.02 4.21
C LEU A 105 -2.27 5.40 3.50
N ARG A 106 -2.12 6.19 2.42
CA ARG A 106 -3.19 6.52 1.48
C ARG A 106 -2.91 5.92 0.11
N ARG A 107 -3.95 5.51 -0.60
CA ARG A 107 -3.84 4.99 -1.97
C ARG A 107 -3.48 6.12 -2.94
N LEU A 108 -2.59 5.82 -3.88
CA LEU A 108 -2.27 6.68 -5.03
C LEU A 108 -2.86 6.08 -6.32
N GLU A 109 -3.20 6.96 -7.26
CA GLU A 109 -3.66 6.56 -8.60
C GLU A 109 -2.47 6.25 -9.54
N ALA A 110 -1.34 6.93 -9.34
CA ALA A 110 -0.13 6.76 -10.13
C ALA A 110 1.12 6.93 -9.26
N LEU A 111 2.25 6.40 -9.73
CA LEU A 111 3.54 6.65 -9.11
C LEU A 111 3.91 8.13 -9.25
N PRO A 112 4.63 8.72 -8.27
CA PRO A 112 5.21 10.04 -8.45
C PRO A 112 6.06 10.09 -9.74
N PRO A 113 6.05 11.21 -10.49
CA PRO A 113 6.76 11.31 -11.77
C PRO A 113 8.23 10.90 -11.71
N ASP A 114 8.93 11.28 -10.64
CA ASP A 114 10.34 10.95 -10.41
C ASP A 114 10.59 9.45 -10.22
N CYS A 115 9.56 8.65 -9.92
CA CYS A 115 9.66 7.19 -9.81
C CYS A 115 9.58 6.49 -11.17
N ALA A 116 9.04 7.15 -12.19
CA ALA A 116 8.93 6.59 -13.54
C ALA A 116 10.24 6.74 -14.35
N ALA A 117 11.10 7.68 -13.96
CA ALA A 117 12.40 7.92 -14.59
C ALA A 117 13.49 7.96 -13.52
N PRO A 118 14.41 6.96 -13.46
CA PRO A 118 15.52 7.04 -12.52
C PRO A 118 16.30 8.34 -12.79
N GLY A 119 16.44 9.15 -11.74
CA GLY A 119 17.12 10.44 -11.84
C GLY A 119 18.60 10.29 -12.20
N GLY A 120 19.31 11.42 -12.27
CA GLY A 120 20.75 11.42 -12.51
C GLY A 120 21.52 10.52 -11.53
N ALA A 121 22.68 10.05 -11.95
CA ALA A 121 23.62 9.27 -11.15
C ALA A 121 24.91 10.05 -10.85
N GLY A 122 25.79 9.47 -10.05
CA GLY A 122 27.13 10.00 -9.75
C GLY A 122 27.25 10.66 -8.37
N PRO A 123 28.48 10.95 -7.92
CA PRO A 123 28.77 11.30 -6.53
C PRO A 123 28.02 12.54 -6.03
N LEU A 124 27.98 13.60 -6.83
CA LEU A 124 27.28 14.84 -6.48
C LEU A 124 25.76 14.62 -6.31
N ARG A 125 25.18 13.80 -7.19
CA ARG A 125 23.76 13.49 -7.16
C ARG A 125 23.40 12.57 -6.01
N THR A 126 24.21 11.54 -5.73
CA THR A 126 24.07 10.70 -4.54
C THR A 126 24.13 11.54 -3.25
N PHE A 127 25.06 12.49 -3.18
CA PHE A 127 25.14 13.43 -2.05
C PHE A 127 23.87 14.26 -1.91
N ASP A 128 23.40 14.88 -3.01
CA ASP A 128 22.20 15.71 -2.98
C ASP A 128 20.96 14.92 -2.53
N VAL A 129 20.81 13.66 -3.00
CA VAL A 129 19.73 12.77 -2.57
C VAL A 129 19.84 12.46 -1.07
N PHE A 130 21.00 11.97 -0.61
CA PHE A 130 21.22 11.67 0.80
C PHE A 130 20.92 12.88 1.69
N TRP A 131 21.48 14.03 1.35
CA TRP A 131 21.31 15.25 2.12
C TRP A 131 19.83 15.66 2.19
N THR A 132 19.12 15.59 1.05
CA THR A 132 17.70 15.95 0.97
C THR A 132 16.82 14.98 1.74
N THR A 133 17.08 13.67 1.69
CA THR A 133 16.33 12.66 2.46
C THR A 133 16.32 13.00 3.95
N TYR A 134 17.48 13.32 4.52
CA TYR A 134 17.55 13.70 5.93
C TYR A 134 16.94 15.07 6.21
N ALA A 135 17.12 16.04 5.31
CA ALA A 135 16.50 17.37 5.46
C ALA A 135 14.97 17.29 5.54
N GLU A 136 14.36 16.37 4.78
CA GLU A 136 12.91 16.22 4.70
C GLU A 136 12.35 15.29 5.80
N ASN A 137 13.09 14.26 6.22
CA ASN A 137 12.53 13.17 7.03
C ASN A 137 13.15 13.04 8.44
N TYR A 138 14.22 13.78 8.78
CA TYR A 138 14.85 13.71 10.10
C TYR A 138 14.54 14.96 10.96
N PRO A 139 13.60 14.88 11.92
CA PRO A 139 13.09 16.07 12.60
C PRO A 139 13.99 16.61 13.72
N PHE A 140 15.09 15.94 14.04
CA PHE A 140 15.86 16.21 15.26
C PHE A 140 17.11 17.06 15.07
N PHE A 141 17.36 17.60 13.87
CA PHE A 141 18.55 18.45 13.65
C PHE A 141 18.55 19.71 14.53
N ALA A 142 17.44 20.44 14.57
CA ALA A 142 17.30 21.62 15.42
C ALA A 142 17.47 21.28 16.91
N LEU A 143 16.87 20.18 17.36
CA LEU A 143 16.99 19.69 18.73
C LEU A 143 18.43 19.28 19.11
N LYS A 144 19.24 18.90 18.12
CA LYS A 144 20.66 18.58 18.29
C LYS A 144 21.60 19.77 18.04
N GLY A 145 21.06 20.95 17.74
CA GLY A 145 21.86 22.13 17.41
C GLY A 145 22.67 21.98 16.12
N ILE A 146 22.22 21.14 15.18
CA ILE A 146 22.89 20.88 13.90
C ILE A 146 22.24 21.74 12.82
N ASP A 147 23.01 22.64 12.22
CA ASP A 147 22.61 23.32 10.98
C ASP A 147 22.86 22.38 9.78
N TRP A 148 21.80 21.70 9.34
CA TRP A 148 21.90 20.76 8.23
C TRP A 148 22.18 21.44 6.89
N THR A 149 21.77 22.70 6.71
CA THR A 149 22.10 23.47 5.51
C THR A 149 23.59 23.78 5.44
N ALA A 150 24.19 24.22 6.56
CA ALA A 150 25.63 24.44 6.62
C ALA A 150 26.45 23.17 6.37
N VAL A 151 25.95 21.99 6.77
CA VAL A 151 26.57 20.69 6.43
C VAL A 151 26.59 20.49 4.92
N ARG A 152 25.52 20.85 4.21
CA ARG A 152 25.48 20.76 2.74
C ARG A 152 26.60 21.58 2.12
N ASP A 153 26.69 22.85 2.49
CA ASP A 153 27.63 23.79 1.89
C ASP A 153 29.08 23.37 2.14
N ARG A 154 29.34 22.85 3.34
CA ARG A 154 30.66 22.34 3.70
C ARG A 154 31.08 21.12 2.88
N TYR A 155 30.21 20.14 2.65
CA TYR A 155 30.63 18.84 2.11
C TYR A 155 30.30 18.62 0.63
N ARG A 156 29.29 19.31 0.09
CA ARG A 156 28.82 19.10 -1.30
C ARG A 156 29.94 19.25 -2.33
N HIS A 157 30.82 20.23 -2.14
CA HIS A 157 31.90 20.51 -3.08
C HIS A 157 32.96 19.41 -3.16
N TRP A 158 33.05 18.50 -2.17
CA TRP A 158 33.96 17.36 -2.24
C TRP A 158 33.51 16.31 -3.25
N CYS A 159 32.19 16.17 -3.43
CA CYS A 159 31.59 15.24 -4.38
C CYS A 159 31.58 15.77 -5.83
N ALA A 160 31.95 17.03 -6.05
CA ALA A 160 32.06 17.64 -7.37
C ALA A 160 33.47 17.52 -7.98
N ARG A 161 34.46 17.01 -7.23
CA ARG A 161 35.86 16.93 -7.64
C ARG A 161 36.29 15.53 -8.11
N THR A 162 35.34 14.59 -8.17
CA THR A 162 35.51 13.20 -8.60
C THR A 162 34.92 13.01 -9.99
#